data_AF-A0A1J4Y2H4-F1
#
_entry.id   AF-A0A1J4Y2H4-F1
#
_cell.length_a   1.000
_cell.length_b   1.000
_cell.length_c   1.000
_cell.angle_alpha   90.00
_cell.angle_beta   90.00
_cell.angle_gamma   90.00
#
_symmetry.space_group_name_H-M   'P 1'
#
loop_
_entity.id
_entity.type
_entity.pdbx_description
1 polymer ?
#
loop_
_entity_poly.entity_id
_entity_poly.type
_entity_poly.pdbx_seq_one_letter_code
_entity_poly.pdbx_strand_id
1 'polypeptide(L)' 'MSHDHEIVIDMDRLMDDPQVLEKFHECASLMIQSSSAEQMQLGYRMLDVVDACMLQLQQDSAPE' A
#
# COMPACT_ATOMS: atom_id res chain seq x y z
N MET A 1 -20.31 -17.66 -11.41
CA MET A 1 -19.85 -16.30 -11.70
C MET A 1 -19.25 -15.77 -10.42
N SER A 2 -17.92 -15.66 -10.35
CA SER A 2 -17.21 -15.12 -9.19
C SER A 2 -17.57 -13.65 -9.06
N HIS A 3 -18.17 -13.26 -7.94
CA HIS A 3 -18.39 -11.86 -7.63
C HIS A 3 -17.02 -11.19 -7.48
N ASP A 4 -16.69 -10.25 -8.36
CA ASP A 4 -15.55 -9.35 -8.14
C ASP A 4 -15.77 -8.63 -6.81
N HIS A 5 -15.02 -9.06 -5.80
CA HIS A 5 -15.01 -8.41 -4.50
C HIS A 5 -14.04 -7.24 -4.61
N GLU A 6 -14.58 -6.05 -4.87
CA GLU A 6 -13.83 -4.81 -4.82
C GLU A 6 -13.61 -4.42 -3.35
N ILE A 7 -12.34 -4.33 -2.94
CA ILE A 7 -11.97 -3.82 -1.63
C ILE A 7 -11.50 -2.38 -1.83
N VAL A 8 -12.27 -1.43 -1.29
CA VAL A 8 -11.91 -0.02 -1.28
C VAL A 8 -11.20 0.30 0.03
N ILE A 9 -10.02 0.91 -0.06
CA ILE A 9 -9.19 1.27 1.08
C ILE A 9 -9.09 2.79 1.13
N ASP A 10 -9.44 3.36 2.28
CA ASP A 10 -9.27 4.78 2.58
C ASP A 10 -7.84 5.01 3.09
N MET A 11 -6.97 5.52 2.22
CA MET A 11 -5.55 5.73 2.54
C MET A 11 -5.31 6.89 3.50
N ASP A 12 -6.19 7.90 3.53
CA ASP A 12 -6.05 9.06 4.43
C ASP A 12 -6.09 8.60 5.89
N ARG A 13 -7.04 7.71 6.19
CA ARG A 13 -7.17 7.10 7.52
C ARG A 13 -6.05 6.13 7.87
N LEU A 14 -5.39 5.55 6.87
CA LEU A 14 -4.23 4.69 7.08
C LEU A 14 -2.95 5.48 7.36
N MET A 15 -2.84 6.69 6.80
CA MET A 15 -1.72 7.58 7.07
C MET A 15 -1.68 8.06 8.53
N ASP A 16 -2.81 8.05 9.25
CA ASP A 16 -2.86 8.32 10.69
C ASP A 16 -2.08 7.30 11.54
N ASP A 17 -1.81 6.09 11.01
CA ASP A 17 -1.06 5.03 11.68
C ASP A 17 0.06 4.47 10.79
N PRO A 18 1.30 4.96 10.93
CA PRO A 18 2.45 4.51 10.15
C PRO A 18 2.69 2.99 10.21
N GLN A 19 2.29 2.32 11.32
CA GLN A 19 2.46 0.87 11.44
C GLN A 19 1.55 0.10 10.47
N VAL A 20 0.45 0.69 10.04
CA VAL A 20 -0.42 0.06 9.04
C VAL A 20 0.20 0.18 7.66
N LEU A 21 0.81 1.31 7.31
CA LEU A 21 1.54 1.47 6.06
C LEU A 21 2.70 0.47 5.93
N GLU A 22 3.43 0.21 7.02
CA GLU A 22 4.48 -0.84 7.06
C GLU A 22 3.91 -2.22 6.73
N LYS A 23 2.73 -2.58 7.27
CA LYS A 23 2.07 -3.85 6.95
C LYS A 23 1.63 -3.92 5.49
N PHE A 24 1.14 -2.82 4.93
CA PHE A 24 0.80 -2.76 3.50
C PHE A 24 2.06 -2.94 2.64
N HIS A 25 3.18 -2.34 3.02
CA HIS A 25 4.47 -2.55 2.35
C HIS A 25 4.91 -4.02 2.41
N GLU A 26 4.80 -4.67 3.57
CA GLU A 26 5.09 -6.11 3.72
C GLU A 26 4.18 -6.98 2.84
N CYS A 27 2.87 -6.71 2.83
CA CYS A 27 1.92 -7.42 1.98
C CYS A 27 2.26 -7.27 0.49
N ALA A 28 2.61 -6.06 0.05
CA ALA A 28 2.98 -5.78 -1.32
C ALA A 28 4.28 -6.52 -1.71
N SER A 29 5.26 -6.57 -0.80
CA SER A 29 6.51 -7.33 -0.96
C SER A 29 6.25 -8.83 -1.14
N LEU A 30 5.33 -9.41 -0.36
CA LEU A 30 4.92 -10.80 -0.49
C LEU A 30 4.20 -11.07 -1.81
N MET A 31 3.36 -10.15 -2.28
CA MET A 31 2.68 -10.28 -3.57
C MET A 31 3.65 -10.25 -4.75
N ILE A 32 4.71 -9.44 -4.67
CA ILE A 32 5.77 -9.39 -5.70
C ILE A 32 6.51 -10.71 -5.83
N GLN A 33 6.68 -11.44 -4.72
CA GLN A 33 7.30 -12.76 -4.71
C GLN A 33 6.36 -13.89 -5.18
N SER A 34 5.09 -13.57 -5.48
CA SER A 34 4.14 -14.55 -5.99
C SER A 34 4.52 -15.03 -7.39
N SER A 35 4.17 -16.28 -7.70
CA SER A 35 4.28 -16.85 -9.04
C SER A 35 3.21 -16.34 -10.01
N SER A 36 2.19 -15.63 -9.51
CA SER A 36 1.15 -15.00 -10.34
C SER A 36 1.60 -13.62 -10.82
N ALA A 37 1.67 -13.45 -12.14
CA ALA A 37 2.02 -12.17 -12.76
C ALA A 37 1.03 -11.05 -12.37
N GLU A 38 -0.24 -11.37 -12.20
CA GLU A 38 -1.27 -10.40 -11.77
C GLU A 38 -1.02 -9.93 -10.34
N GLN A 39 -0.69 -10.85 -9.43
CA GLN A 39 -0.36 -10.51 -8.05
C GLN A 39 0.95 -9.74 -7.96
N MET A 40 1.95 -10.11 -8.75
CA MET A 40 3.22 -9.38 -8.83
C MET A 40 3.00 -7.92 -9.28
N GLN A 41 2.22 -7.70 -10.34
CA GLN A 41 1.89 -6.35 -10.82
C GLN A 41 1.03 -5.55 -9.83
N LEU A 42 0.14 -6.23 -9.10
CA LEU A 42 -0.62 -5.59 -8.03
C LEU A 42 0.30 -5.18 -6.88
N GLY A 43 1.25 -6.04 -6.50
CA GLY A 43 2.23 -5.75 -5.45
C GLY A 43 3.09 -4.54 -5.76
N TYR A 44 3.62 -4.41 -6.98
CA TYR A 44 4.36 -3.20 -7.38
C TYR A 44 3.51 -1.93 -7.30
N ARG A 45 2.28 -1.95 -7.83
CA ARG A 45 1.36 -0.80 -7.75
C ARG A 45 1.02 -0.43 -6.31
N MET A 46 0.89 -1.44 -5.44
CA MET A 46 0.61 -1.22 -4.02
C MET A 46 1.81 -0.60 -3.30
N LEU A 47 3.05 -1.00 -3.62
CA LEU A 47 4.25 -0.34 -3.10
C LEU A 47 4.33 1.13 -3.52
N ASP A 48 4.08 1.45 -4.79
CA ASP A 48 4.12 2.84 -5.28
C ASP A 48 3.20 3.77 -4.48
N VAL A 49 1.99 3.29 -4.13
CA VAL A 49 1.02 4.04 -3.34
C VAL A 49 1.48 4.19 -1.88
N VAL A 50 1.99 3.12 -1.26
CA VAL A 50 2.46 3.15 0.13
C VAL A 50 3.68 4.07 0.27
N ASP A 51 4.62 4.03 -0.67
CA ASP A 51 5.79 4.90 -0.69
C ASP A 51 5.39 6.38 -0.81
N ALA A 52 4.39 6.68 -1.65
CA ALA A 52 3.84 8.03 -1.76
C ALA A 52 3.22 8.51 -0.42
N CYS A 53 2.45 7.67 0.26
CA CYS A 53 1.89 7.97 1.58
C CYS A 53 2.99 8.20 2.64
N MET A 54 4.03 7.36 2.66
CA MET A 54 5.16 7.48 3.57
C MET A 54 5.95 8.79 3.34
N LEU A 55 6.18 9.16 2.08
CA LEU A 55 6.83 10.43 1.73
C LEU A 55 5.99 11.63 2.16
N GLN A 56 4.68 11.58 1.97
CA GLN A 56 3.77 12.64 2.40
C GLN A 56 3.78 12.82 3.93
N LEU A 57 3.78 11.72 4.70
CA LEU A 57 3.91 11.77 6.16
C LEU A 57 5.22 12.42 6.62
N GLN A 58 6.33 12.17 5.91
CA GLN A 58 7.61 12.82 6.22
C GLN A 58 7.58 14.34 5.94
N GLN A 59 6.85 14.77 4.89
CA GLN A 59 6.71 16.18 4.55
C GLN A 59 5.81 16.93 5.54
N ASP A 60 4.71 16.32 6.00
CA ASP A 60 3.84 16.90 7.04
C ASP A 60 4.50 16.94 8.44
N SER A 61 5.53 16.11 8.67
CA SER A 61 6.29 16.08 9.93
C SER A 61 7.46 17.07 9.98
N ALA A 62 7.75 17.78 8.88
CA ALA A 62 8.80 18.80 8.85
C ALA A 62 8.30 20.10 9.50
N PRO A 63 8.91 20.60 10.60
CA PRO A 63 8.46 21.83 11.23
C PRO A 63 8.80 23.04 10.36
N GLU A 64 7.81 23.93 10.16
CA GLU A 64 8.03 25.32 9.71
C GLU A 64 9.00 26.09 10.61
#